data_AF-A0A2H6IC27-F1
#
_entry.id   AF-A0A2H6IC27-F1
#
_cell.length_a   1.000
_cell.length_b   1.000
_cell.length_c   1.000
_cell.angle_alpha   90.00
_cell.angle_beta   90.00
_cell.angle_gamma   90.00
#
_symmetry.space_group_name_H-M   'P 1'
#
loop_
_entity.id
_entity.type
_entity.pdbx_description
1 polymer ?
#
loop_
_entity_poly.entity_id
_entity_poly.type
_entity_poly.pdbx_seq_one_letter_code
_entity_poly.pdbx_strand_id
1 'polypeptide(L)'
;MRNRNGFTFVEILVVMLILSIGLFVLVPRLAPRILEPTSPLEKKVNSVITKALEKAGESGRAEEITFIMGSGSFRLEDEEFRLPDGLTVMDALVNDKRADALAVIVNAYPAGIIDYFELTLSDNSKLVSLPLLAEVESRG
;
A
#
# COMPACT_ATOMS: atom_id res chain seq x y z
N MET A 1 5.92 -56.97 -22.04
CA MET A 1 5.41 -56.45 -20.76
C MET A 1 5.90 -55.03 -20.60
N ARG A 2 4.99 -54.07 -20.41
CA ARG A 2 5.24 -52.62 -20.44
C ARG A 2 5.83 -52.22 -19.08
N ASN A 3 7.11 -51.85 -19.01
CA ASN A 3 7.71 -51.33 -17.77
C ASN A 3 7.00 -50.02 -17.39
N ARG A 4 6.07 -50.11 -16.44
CA ARG A 4 5.56 -48.97 -15.69
C ARG A 4 6.63 -48.65 -14.65
N ASN A 5 7.64 -47.89 -15.05
CA ASN A 5 8.59 -47.29 -14.12
C ASN A 5 7.82 -46.26 -13.30
N GLY A 6 7.35 -46.65 -12.12
CA GLY A 6 6.81 -45.73 -11.13
C GLY A 6 7.92 -44.77 -10.73
N PHE A 7 7.62 -43.46 -10.80
CA PHE A 7 8.50 -42.40 -10.33
C PHE A 7 9.03 -42.76 -8.94
N THR A 8 10.35 -42.88 -8.79
CA THR A 8 10.93 -43.24 -7.50
C THR A 8 10.86 -42.02 -6.58
N PHE A 9 10.58 -42.23 -5.29
CA PHE A 9 10.45 -41.15 -4.29
C PHE A 9 11.67 -40.21 -4.28
N VAL A 10 12.86 -40.77 -4.53
CA VAL A 10 14.13 -40.03 -4.66
C VAL A 10 14.10 -39.05 -5.82
N GLU A 11 13.51 -39.43 -6.96
CA GLU A 11 13.42 -38.61 -8.16
C GLU A 11 12.51 -37.40 -7.95
N ILE A 12 11.40 -37.58 -7.20
CA ILE A 12 10.51 -36.47 -6.80
C ILE A 12 11.26 -35.49 -5.88
N LEU A 13 12.05 -36.02 -4.93
CA LEU A 13 12.87 -35.21 -4.02
C LEU A 13 13.90 -34.36 -4.78
N VAL A 14 14.57 -34.96 -5.77
CA VAL A 14 15.54 -34.27 -6.61
C VAL A 14 14.85 -33.17 -7.44
N VAL A 15 13.69 -33.46 -8.02
CA VAL A 15 12.91 -32.45 -8.77
C VAL A 15 12.48 -31.30 -7.86
N MET A 16 11.97 -31.59 -6.66
CA MET A 16 11.60 -30.58 -5.66
C MET A 16 12.80 -29.70 -5.26
N LEU A 17 13.98 -30.31 -5.06
CA LEU A 17 15.20 -29.58 -4.73
C LEU A 17 15.60 -28.62 -5.86
N ILE A 18 15.59 -29.08 -7.11
CA ILE A 18 15.92 -28.27 -8.28
C ILE A 18 14.93 -27.11 -8.44
N LEU A 19 13.63 -27.38 -8.28
CA LEU A 19 12.59 -26.35 -8.32
C LEU A 19 12.77 -25.31 -7.21
N SER A 20 13.12 -25.75 -6.00
CA SER A 20 13.37 -24.87 -4.84
C SER A 20 14.54 -23.94 -5.09
N ILE A 21 15.66 -24.46 -5.63
CA ILE A 21 16.83 -23.67 -5.99
C ILE A 21 16.49 -22.68 -7.11
N GLY A 22 15.75 -23.13 -8.13
CA GLY A 22 15.30 -22.27 -9.22
C GLY A 22 14.42 -21.12 -8.71
N LEU A 23 13.47 -21.42 -7.82
CA LEU A 23 12.60 -20.42 -7.19
C LEU A 23 13.42 -19.44 -6.34
N PHE A 24 14.38 -19.92 -5.56
CA PHE A 24 15.23 -19.08 -4.70
C PHE A 24 16.12 -18.11 -5.51
N VAL A 25 16.51 -18.48 -6.73
CA VAL A 25 17.28 -17.61 -7.64
C VAL A 25 16.37 -16.65 -8.40
N LEU A 26 15.15 -17.07 -8.74
CA LEU A 26 14.21 -16.28 -9.55
C LEU A 26 13.49 -15.22 -8.72
N VAL A 27 13.06 -15.55 -7.49
CA VAL A 27 12.27 -14.66 -6.62
C VAL A 27 12.97 -13.33 -6.35
N PRO A 28 14.26 -13.24 -5.97
CA PRO A 28 14.93 -11.96 -5.74
C PRO A 28 15.08 -11.11 -7.00
N ARG A 29 15.06 -11.73 -8.20
CA ARG A 29 15.14 -11.03 -9.48
C ARG A 29 13.79 -10.54 -9.99
N LEU A 30 12.71 -11.21 -9.57
CA LEU A 30 11.34 -10.83 -9.88
C LEU A 30 10.77 -9.84 -8.85
N ALA A 31 11.16 -9.93 -7.58
CA ALA A 31 10.73 -9.01 -6.51
C ALA A 31 10.89 -7.53 -6.88
N PRO A 32 12.04 -7.05 -7.38
CA PRO A 32 12.21 -5.64 -7.79
C PRO A 32 11.51 -5.28 -9.11
N ARG A 33 10.93 -6.25 -9.84
CA ARG A 33 10.11 -6.01 -11.05
C ARG A 33 8.61 -6.08 -10.77
N ILE A 34 8.20 -6.77 -9.71
CA ILE A 34 6.82 -6.82 -9.20
C ILE A 34 6.55 -5.62 -8.30
N LEU A 35 7.58 -5.16 -7.58
CA LEU A 35 7.59 -3.86 -6.92
C LEU A 35 7.93 -2.82 -8.00
N GLU A 36 6.93 -2.27 -8.67
CA GLU A 36 7.10 -1.02 -9.41
C GLU A 36 7.85 -0.01 -8.52
N PRO A 37 8.67 0.89 -9.09
CA PRO A 37 9.29 1.94 -8.30
C PRO A 37 8.19 2.82 -7.70
N THR A 38 7.72 2.44 -6.51
CA THR A 38 6.70 3.15 -5.74
C THR A 38 7.12 4.61 -5.69
N SER A 39 6.25 5.49 -6.17
CA SER A 39 6.58 6.91 -6.30
C SER A 39 6.99 7.47 -4.92
N PRO A 40 7.85 8.51 -4.84
CA PRO A 40 8.18 9.13 -3.55
C PRO A 40 6.93 9.54 -2.75
N LEU A 41 5.87 9.93 -3.46
CA LEU A 41 4.53 10.22 -2.94
C LEU A 41 3.90 8.99 -2.27
N GLU A 42 3.75 7.89 -3.01
CA GLU A 42 3.19 6.64 -2.49
C GLU A 42 4.00 6.12 -1.29
N LYS A 43 5.34 6.09 -1.40
CA LYS A 43 6.20 5.64 -0.29
C LYS A 43 5.97 6.48 0.97
N LYS A 44 5.85 7.79 0.81
CA LYS A 44 5.63 8.71 1.93
C LYS A 44 4.28 8.47 2.58
N VAL A 45 3.21 8.40 1.80
CA VAL A 45 1.85 8.21 2.33
C VAL A 45 1.68 6.81 2.92
N ASN A 46 2.17 5.76 2.24
CA ASN A 46 2.17 4.39 2.76
C ASN A 46 2.91 4.29 4.09
N SER A 47 4.06 4.96 4.26
CA SER A 47 4.77 4.96 5.54
C SER A 47 3.95 5.55 6.70
N VAL A 48 3.10 6.54 6.42
CA VAL A 48 2.21 7.13 7.44
C VAL A 48 1.01 6.23 7.70
N ILE A 49 0.47 5.58 6.68
CA ILE A 49 -0.60 4.58 6.82
C ILE A 49 -0.13 3.40 7.69
N THR A 50 1.06 2.86 7.41
CA THR A 50 1.66 1.79 8.23
C THR A 50 1.77 2.22 9.69
N LYS A 51 2.26 3.44 9.95
CA LYS A 51 2.36 3.99 11.29
C LYS A 51 0.99 4.14 11.97
N ALA A 52 -0.02 4.60 11.24
CA ALA A 52 -1.39 4.72 11.75
C ALA A 52 -1.99 3.35 12.09
N LEU A 53 -1.74 2.34 11.27
CA LEU A 53 -2.20 0.96 11.51
C LEU A 53 -1.52 0.31 12.72
N GLU A 54 -0.22 0.50 12.90
CA GLU A 54 0.51 0.02 14.08
C GLU A 54 -0.13 0.60 15.35
N LYS A 55 -0.35 1.91 15.37
CA LYS A 55 -1.03 2.60 16.48
C LYS A 55 -2.46 2.11 16.69
N ALA A 56 -3.24 1.93 15.61
CA ALA A 56 -4.60 1.41 15.69
C ALA A 56 -4.64 0.00 16.29
N GLY A 57 -3.68 -0.85 15.93
CA GLY A 57 -3.50 -2.18 16.50
C GLY A 57 -3.17 -2.15 17.99
N GLU A 58 -2.32 -1.22 18.43
CA GLU A 58 -1.95 -1.04 19.83
C GLU A 58 -3.07 -0.43 20.68
N SER A 59 -3.75 0.60 20.17
CA SER A 59 -4.80 1.33 20.87
C SER A 59 -6.15 0.61 20.85
N GLY A 60 -6.35 -0.29 19.89
CA GLY A 60 -7.62 -0.95 19.60
C GLY A 60 -8.68 0.01 19.05
N ARG A 61 -8.29 1.20 18.61
CA ARG A 61 -9.16 2.24 18.06
C ARG A 61 -8.72 2.63 16.66
N ALA A 62 -9.63 3.25 15.90
CA ALA A 62 -9.27 3.81 14.61
C ALA A 62 -8.37 5.03 14.82
N GLU A 63 -7.34 5.14 13.97
CA GLU A 63 -6.43 6.28 13.95
C GLU A 63 -6.74 7.17 12.74
N GLU A 64 -6.82 8.47 12.98
CA GLU A 64 -7.22 9.46 11.98
C GLU A 64 -6.00 10.05 11.27
N ILE A 65 -5.99 9.92 9.94
CA ILE A 65 -5.07 10.64 9.06
C ILE A 65 -5.85 11.81 8.46
N THR A 66 -5.37 13.04 8.68
CA THR A 66 -6.04 14.26 8.23
C THR A 66 -5.26 14.91 7.10
N PHE A 67 -5.83 14.96 5.91
CA PHE A 67 -5.32 15.76 4.79
C PHE A 67 -5.94 17.16 4.81
N ILE A 68 -5.17 18.17 4.43
CA ILE A 68 -5.64 19.56 4.42
C ILE A 68 -5.80 20.01 2.97
N MET A 69 -7.04 20.32 2.58
CA MET A 69 -7.39 20.86 1.27
C MET A 69 -6.64 22.18 1.00
N GLY A 70 -6.11 22.33 -0.20
CA GLY A 70 -5.27 23.45 -0.61
C GLY A 70 -3.84 23.42 -0.04
N SER A 71 -3.52 22.44 0.82
CA SER A 71 -2.20 22.31 1.43
C SER A 71 -1.46 21.09 0.88
N GLY A 72 -0.13 21.16 0.95
CA GLY A 72 0.75 20.01 0.77
C GLY A 72 1.06 19.29 2.09
N SER A 73 0.32 19.59 3.16
CA SER A 73 0.51 18.95 4.46
C SER A 73 -0.66 18.07 4.88
N PHE A 74 -0.32 17.03 5.63
CA PHE A 74 -1.26 16.09 6.23
C PHE A 74 -0.74 15.65 7.58
N ARG A 75 -1.62 15.17 8.44
CA ARG A 75 -1.32 14.93 9.85
C ARG A 75 -1.75 13.54 10.29
N LEU A 76 -1.01 13.01 11.25
CA LEU A 76 -1.40 11.88 12.06
C LEU A 76 -1.16 12.32 13.51
N GLU A 77 -2.23 12.50 14.28
CA GLU A 77 -2.19 13.10 15.63
C GLU A 77 -1.45 14.47 15.66
N ASP A 78 -0.37 14.56 16.43
CA ASP A 78 0.46 15.75 16.62
C ASP A 78 1.62 15.84 15.61
N GLU A 79 1.78 14.83 14.75
CA GLU A 79 2.82 14.82 13.73
C GLU A 79 2.30 15.37 12.39
N GLU A 80 3.04 16.32 11.82
CA GLU A 80 2.76 16.89 10.50
C GLU A 80 3.75 16.34 9.46
N PHE A 81 3.20 15.91 8.33
CA PHE A 81 3.91 15.40 7.17
C PHE A 81 3.64 16.30 5.98
N ARG A 82 4.55 16.25 5.00
CA ARG A 82 4.41 16.99 3.74
C ARG A 82 4.42 16.04 2.55
N LEU A 83 3.56 16.32 1.59
CA LEU A 83 3.58 15.74 0.26
C LEU A 83 4.88 16.19 -0.45
N PRO A 84 5.51 15.31 -1.23
CA PRO A 84 6.70 15.65 -2.00
C PRO A 84 6.36 16.65 -3.12
N ASP A 85 7.43 17.24 -3.69
CA ASP A 85 7.39 18.04 -4.92
C ASP A 85 6.46 19.27 -4.89
N GLY A 86 6.08 19.73 -3.69
CA GLY A 86 5.19 20.89 -3.52
C GLY A 86 3.75 20.62 -3.93
N LEU A 87 3.38 19.35 -4.10
CA LEU A 87 2.01 18.94 -4.41
C LEU A 87 1.05 19.36 -3.31
N THR A 88 -0.15 19.79 -3.69
CA THR A 88 -1.22 20.14 -2.76
C THR A 88 -2.50 19.38 -3.09
N VAL A 89 -3.34 19.12 -2.08
CA VAL A 89 -4.62 18.42 -2.26
C VAL A 89 -5.67 19.39 -2.78
N MET A 90 -6.22 19.15 -3.97
CA MET A 90 -7.19 20.02 -4.65
C MET A 90 -8.64 19.54 -4.55
N ASP A 91 -8.84 18.22 -4.50
CA ASP A 91 -10.14 17.58 -4.33
C ASP A 91 -9.96 16.29 -3.54
N ALA A 92 -11.02 15.84 -2.87
CA ALA A 92 -10.99 14.58 -2.16
C ALA A 92 -12.35 13.89 -2.18
N LEU A 93 -12.30 12.56 -2.33
CA LEU A 93 -13.41 11.64 -2.12
C LEU A 93 -13.01 10.71 -0.98
N VAL A 94 -13.91 10.49 -0.03
CA VAL A 94 -13.73 9.50 1.04
C VAL A 94 -15.00 8.66 1.10
N ASN A 95 -14.86 7.33 0.97
CA ASN A 95 -15.97 6.38 0.95
C ASN A 95 -17.10 6.82 -0.01
N ASP A 96 -16.71 7.15 -1.25
CA ASP A 96 -17.57 7.62 -2.35
C ASP A 96 -18.31 8.95 -2.10
N LYS A 97 -17.91 9.69 -1.07
CA LYS A 97 -18.46 11.02 -0.78
C LYS A 97 -17.40 12.08 -0.98
N ARG A 98 -17.74 13.12 -1.73
CA ARG A 98 -16.85 14.26 -1.90
C ARG A 98 -16.68 14.97 -0.56
N ALA A 99 -15.45 15.32 -0.22
CA ALA A 99 -15.16 16.07 0.98
C ALA A 99 -15.44 17.55 0.73
N ASP A 100 -16.39 18.11 1.48
CA ASP A 100 -16.73 19.54 1.41
C ASP A 100 -15.97 20.37 2.47
N ALA A 101 -15.23 19.71 3.36
CA ALA A 101 -14.49 20.34 4.45
C ALA A 101 -13.03 20.62 4.07
N LEU A 102 -12.45 21.64 4.71
CA LEU A 102 -11.01 21.96 4.57
C LEU A 102 -10.13 20.81 5.07
N ALA A 103 -10.59 20.05 6.06
CA ALA A 103 -9.91 18.88 6.59
C ALA A 103 -10.61 17.61 6.08
N VAL A 104 -9.85 16.74 5.44
CA VAL A 104 -10.30 15.45 4.93
C VAL A 104 -9.75 14.37 5.85
N ILE A 105 -10.63 13.69 6.56
CA ILE A 105 -10.27 12.66 7.54
C ILE A 105 -10.43 11.30 6.87
N VAL A 106 -9.39 10.47 6.97
CA VAL A 106 -9.42 9.06 6.59
C VAL A 106 -8.96 8.21 7.78
N ASN A 107 -9.62 7.08 7.99
CA ASN A 107 -9.34 6.24 9.15
C ASN A 107 -8.48 5.04 8.78
N ALA A 108 -7.57 4.69 9.68
CA ALA A 108 -6.86 3.42 9.73
C ALA A 108 -7.42 2.57 10.89
N TYR A 109 -7.89 1.37 10.59
CA TYR A 109 -8.61 0.54 11.55
C TYR A 109 -7.72 -0.57 12.13
N PRO A 110 -7.95 -1.01 13.39
CA PRO A 110 -7.18 -2.10 14.01
C PRO A 110 -7.24 -3.42 13.24
N ALA A 111 -8.24 -3.59 12.38
CA ALA A 111 -8.40 -4.76 11.51
C ALA A 111 -7.39 -4.81 10.34
N GLY A 112 -6.49 -3.83 10.22
CA GLY A 112 -5.50 -3.78 9.13
C GLY A 112 -6.04 -3.22 7.83
N ILE A 113 -7.15 -2.47 7.89
CA ILE A 113 -7.79 -1.84 6.71
C ILE A 113 -7.85 -0.33 6.89
N ILE A 114 -8.02 0.39 5.79
CA ILE A 114 -8.20 1.85 5.78
C ILE A 114 -9.48 2.24 5.05
N ASP A 115 -9.93 3.47 5.25
CA ASP A 115 -11.00 4.06 4.43
C ASP A 115 -10.63 4.10 2.95
N TYR A 116 -11.64 3.96 2.09
CA TYR A 116 -11.47 4.28 0.69
C TYR A 116 -11.33 5.79 0.54
N PHE A 117 -10.29 6.25 -0.15
CA PHE A 117 -10.16 7.66 -0.50
C PHE A 117 -9.47 7.85 -1.85
N GLU A 118 -9.80 8.97 -2.49
CA GLU A 118 -9.16 9.46 -3.70
C GLU A 118 -8.86 10.94 -3.51
N LEU A 119 -7.59 11.31 -3.57
CA LEU A 119 -7.14 12.70 -3.51
C LEU A 119 -6.73 13.15 -4.90
N THR A 120 -7.29 14.24 -5.41
CA THR A 120 -6.78 14.90 -6.62
C THR A 120 -5.74 15.92 -6.21
N LEU A 121 -4.56 15.87 -6.82
CA LEU A 121 -3.43 16.74 -6.51
C LEU A 121 -3.32 17.92 -7.48
N SER A 122 -2.49 18.90 -7.16
CA SER A 122 -2.29 20.13 -7.95
C SER A 122 -1.76 19.92 -9.37
N ASP A 123 -1.14 18.76 -9.64
CA ASP A 123 -0.69 18.35 -10.97
C ASP A 123 -1.74 17.52 -11.73
N ASN A 124 -2.97 17.46 -11.22
CA ASN A 124 -4.08 16.61 -11.66
C ASN A 124 -3.88 15.09 -11.49
N SER A 125 -2.76 14.65 -10.92
CA SER A 125 -2.62 13.25 -10.53
C SER A 125 -3.58 12.91 -9.39
N LYS A 126 -3.91 11.62 -9.27
CA LYS A 126 -4.81 11.09 -8.26
C LYS A 126 -4.07 10.12 -7.37
N LEU A 127 -4.18 10.30 -6.06
CA LEU A 127 -3.73 9.34 -5.08
C LEU A 127 -4.93 8.53 -4.59
N VAL A 128 -4.96 7.25 -4.90
CA VAL A 128 -6.11 6.37 -4.62
C VAL A 128 -5.71 5.31 -3.60
N SER A 129 -6.54 5.12 -2.57
CA SER A 129 -6.30 4.08 -1.58
C SER A 129 -6.79 2.70 -2.05
N LEU A 130 -6.14 1.66 -1.52
CA LEU A 130 -6.48 0.25 -1.67
C LEU A 130 -6.85 -0.27 -0.27
N PRO A 131 -8.12 -0.12 0.17
CA PRO A 131 -8.55 -0.34 1.55
C PRO A 131 -8.09 -1.65 2.21
N LEU A 132 -8.16 -2.75 1.46
CA LEU A 132 -7.84 -4.10 1.94
C LEU A 132 -6.34 -4.40 1.96
N LEU A 133 -5.55 -3.61 1.22
CA LEU A 133 -4.09 -3.71 1.21
C LEU A 133 -3.45 -2.66 2.13
N ALA A 134 -4.23 -1.67 2.59
CA ALA A 134 -3.76 -0.52 3.35
C ALA A 134 -2.61 0.23 2.68
N GLU A 135 -2.72 0.39 1.37
CA GLU A 135 -1.74 1.05 0.52
C GLU A 135 -2.42 2.12 -0.33
N VAL A 136 -1.62 3.00 -0.95
CA VAL A 136 -2.04 3.94 -1.98
C VAL A 136 -1.27 3.74 -3.27
N GLU A 137 -1.91 4.12 -4.36
CA GLU A 137 -1.38 4.10 -5.72
C GLU A 137 -1.58 5.49 -6.35
N SER A 138 -0.57 5.99 -7.06
CA SER A 138 -0.70 7.20 -7.88
C SER A 138 -1.22 6.87 -9.28
N ARG A 139 -2.21 7.62 -9.75
CA ARG A 139 -2.80 7.51 -11.09
C ARG A 139 -2.71 8.85 -11.81
N GLY A 140 -2.08 8.87 -12.97
CA GLY A 140 -1.95 10.04 -13.84
C GLY A 140 -3.01 10.09 -14.94
#